data_AF-A0AAV5JUF7-F1
#
_entry.id   AF-A0AAV5JUF7-F1
#
_cell.length_a   1.000
_cell.length_b   1.000
_cell.length_c   1.000
_cell.angle_alpha   90.00
_cell.angle_beta   90.00
_cell.angle_gamma   90.00
#
_symmetry.space_group_name_H-M   'P 1'
#
loop_
_entity.id
_entity.type
_entity.pdbx_description
1 polymer ?
#
loop_
_entity_poly.entity_id
_entity_poly.type
_entity_poly.pdbx_seq_one_letter_code
_entity_poly.pdbx_strand_id
1 'polypeptide(L)'
;MGGVGPIFGIISFNVADEVFKEIPHPPCQRLVSRGCSLSVLNGCLSAARLIDAVHFDTWVMKQYRFKESWEKQFSFDPYFPSRWPSFLKGFPKVKCAQKNG
;
A
#
# COMPACT_ATOMS: atom_id res chain seq x y z
N MET A 1 12.76 -22.41 15.53
CA MET A 1 11.82 -21.38 16.02
C MET A 1 12.11 -20.10 15.23
N GLY A 2 11.26 -19.77 14.25
CA GLY A 2 11.49 -18.62 13.37
C GLY A 2 11.19 -17.32 14.12
N GLY A 3 12.21 -16.51 14.39
CA GLY A 3 12.05 -15.21 15.04
C GLY A 3 11.15 -14.30 14.21
N VAL A 4 10.11 -13.75 14.84
CA VAL A 4 9.28 -12.70 14.25
C VAL A 4 10.17 -11.46 14.15
N GLY A 5 10.52 -11.05 12.93
CA GLY A 5 11.24 -9.80 12.70
C GLY A 5 10.45 -8.59 13.22
N PRO A 6 11.09 -7.43 13.43
CA PRO A 6 10.41 -6.26 13.97
C PRO A 6 9.21 -5.88 13.11
N ILE A 7 8.05 -5.72 13.76
CA ILE A 7 6.85 -5.20 13.13
C ILE A 7 7.06 -3.69 12.98
N PHE A 8 7.10 -3.18 11.76
CA PHE A 8 7.16 -1.73 11.52
C PHE A 8 5.76 -1.13 11.64
N GLY A 9 5.57 -0.22 12.61
CA GLY A 9 4.32 0.51 12.84
C GLY A 9 4.19 1.76 11.97
N ILE A 10 2.95 2.18 11.70
CA ILE A 10 2.67 3.46 11.03
C ILE A 10 2.45 4.51 12.13
N ILE A 11 3.27 5.56 12.16
CA ILE A 11 3.13 6.65 13.13
C ILE A 11 2.58 7.89 12.44
N SER A 12 1.57 8.51 13.04
CA SER A 12 1.02 9.80 12.65
C SER A 12 1.39 10.86 13.67
N PHE A 13 1.58 12.09 13.20
CA PHE A 13 1.75 13.27 14.05
C PHE A 13 0.52 14.16 13.89
N ASN A 14 -0.21 14.39 14.99
CA ASN A 14 -1.32 15.34 14.97
C ASN A 14 -0.81 16.75 15.23
N VAL A 15 -0.88 17.63 14.23
CA VAL A 15 -0.44 19.03 14.35
C VAL A 15 -1.28 19.82 15.36
N ALA A 16 -2.58 19.52 15.50
CA ALA A 16 -3.46 20.25 16.42
C ALA A 16 -3.16 19.97 17.89
N ASP A 17 -2.74 18.74 18.20
CA ASP A 17 -2.46 18.30 19.58
C ASP A 17 -0.95 18.21 19.86
N GLU A 18 -0.10 18.31 18.85
CA GLU A 18 1.35 18.02 18.89
C GLU A 18 1.70 16.62 19.43
N VAL A 19 0.82 15.63 19.20
CA VAL A 19 0.98 14.27 19.73
C VAL A 19 1.20 13.26 18.60
N PHE A 20 2.17 12.36 18.81
CA PHE A 20 2.38 11.17 17.99
C PHE A 20 1.36 10.08 18.35
N LYS A 21 0.72 9.50 17.33
CA LYS A 21 -0.30 8.46 17.49
C LYS A 21 -0.04 7.35 16.49
N GLU A 22 -0.08 6.11 16.97
CA GLU A 22 0.04 4.95 16.10
C GLU A 22 -1.25 4.75 15.28
N ILE A 23 -1.09 4.45 13.98
CA ILE A 23 -2.17 4.06 13.10
C ILE A 23 -2.12 2.53 12.96
N PRO A 24 -3.27 1.85 13.13
CA PRO A 24 -3.31 0.41 12.95
C PRO A 24 -2.86 0.03 11.55
N HIS A 25 -2.11 -1.05 11.43
CA HIS A 25 -1.66 -1.55 10.14
C HIS A 25 -2.83 -2.12 9.31
N PRO A 26 -2.78 -2.05 7.97
CA PRO A 26 -3.71 -2.79 7.13
C PRO A 26 -3.60 -4.30 7.41
N PRO A 27 -4.66 -5.09 7.13
CA PRO A 27 -4.68 -6.54 7.31
C PRO A 27 -3.84 -7.25 6.23
N CYS A 28 -2.59 -6.85 6.08
CA CYS A 28 -1.58 -7.58 5.35
C CYS A 28 -0.76 -8.36 6.38
N GLN A 29 -0.73 -9.68 6.23
CA GLN A 29 -0.16 -10.60 7.24
C GLN A 29 1.32 -10.35 7.59
N ARG A 30 2.04 -9.51 6.82
CA ARG A 30 3.49 -9.34 6.96
C ARG A 30 4.00 -7.95 6.52
N LEU A 31 3.75 -6.87 7.24
CA LEU A 31 4.57 -5.63 7.08
C LEU A 31 6.02 -5.80 7.57
N VAL A 32 6.57 -7.01 7.50
CA VAL A 32 7.87 -7.39 8.08
C VAL A 32 9.01 -7.20 7.05
N SER A 33 8.70 -6.75 5.83
CA SER A 33 9.69 -6.67 4.74
C SER A 33 9.78 -5.30 4.09
N ARG A 34 11.01 -4.91 3.74
CA ARG A 34 11.35 -3.84 2.80
C ARG A 34 10.48 -4.00 1.55
N GLY A 35 9.52 -3.11 1.33
CA GLY A 35 8.54 -3.27 0.23
C GLY A 35 7.13 -2.74 0.52
N CYS A 36 6.92 -2.06 1.65
CA CYS A 36 5.70 -1.32 1.93
C CYS A 36 5.95 0.18 1.79
N SER A 37 5.10 0.87 1.03
CA SER A 37 5.15 2.32 0.85
C SER A 37 3.84 2.96 1.27
N LEU A 38 3.90 4.07 2.00
CA LEU A 38 2.75 4.90 2.32
C LEU A 38 2.58 5.98 1.25
N SER A 39 1.33 6.27 0.88
CA SER A 39 0.98 7.28 -0.11
C SER A 39 -0.42 7.83 0.18
N VAL A 40 -0.86 8.80 -0.62
CA VAL A 40 -2.24 9.32 -0.60
C VAL A 40 -2.92 8.89 -1.88
N LEU A 41 -4.07 8.23 -1.76
CA LEU A 41 -4.91 7.81 -2.88
C LEU A 41 -6.33 8.35 -2.67
N ASN A 42 -6.82 9.15 -3.62
CA ASN A 42 -8.14 9.81 -3.54
C ASN A 42 -8.37 10.56 -2.22
N GLY A 43 -7.34 11.23 -1.70
CA GLY A 43 -7.41 11.99 -0.46
C GLY A 43 -7.34 11.14 0.82
N CYS A 44 -7.22 9.83 0.72
CA CYS A 44 -7.11 8.92 1.86
C CYS A 44 -5.69 8.37 2.02
N LEU A 45 -5.29 8.08 3.25
CA LEU A 45 -4.04 7.36 3.53
C LEU A 45 -4.09 5.98 2.86
N SER A 46 -3.05 5.66 2.12
CA SER A 46 -2.91 4.39 1.40
C SER A 46 -1.59 3.72 1.73
N ALA A 47 -1.62 2.40 1.79
CA ALA A 47 -0.46 1.55 1.95
C ALA A 47 -0.40 0.58 0.77
N ALA A 48 0.72 0.59 0.07
CA ALA A 48 0.97 -0.31 -1.04
C ALA A 48 2.09 -1.28 -0.68
N ARG A 49 1.93 -2.54 -1.09
CA ARG A 49 2.86 -3.61 -0.74
C ARG A 49 3.14 -4.48 -1.95
N LEU A 50 4.42 -4.67 -2.23
CA LEU A 50 4.90 -5.69 -3.15
C LEU A 50 5.17 -7.00 -2.40
N ILE A 51 4.44 -8.04 -2.75
CA ILE A 51 4.53 -9.40 -2.21
C ILE A 51 5.31 -10.24 -3.23
N ASP A 52 6.37 -10.90 -2.73
CA ASP A 52 7.23 -11.83 -3.48
C ASP A 52 7.76 -11.29 -4.82
N ALA A 53 7.90 -9.97 -4.95
CA ALA A 53 8.27 -9.25 -6.18
C ALA A 53 7.29 -9.39 -7.37
N VAL A 54 6.11 -9.98 -7.14
CA VAL A 54 5.23 -10.47 -8.20
C VAL A 54 3.75 -10.19 -7.95
N HIS A 55 3.40 -9.60 -6.81
CA HIS A 55 2.02 -9.26 -6.51
C HIS A 55 1.95 -7.92 -5.79
N PHE A 56 1.13 -7.02 -6.26
CA PHE A 56 0.99 -5.67 -5.71
C PHE A 56 -0.39 -5.49 -5.10
N ASP A 57 -0.43 -5.33 -3.79
CA ASP A 57 -1.64 -5.04 -3.03
C ASP A 57 -1.64 -3.58 -2.59
N THR A 58 -2.74 -2.88 -2.85
CA THR A 58 -2.96 -1.50 -2.39
C THR A 58 -4.16 -1.45 -1.47
N TRP A 59 -3.97 -0.86 -0.29
CA TRP A 59 -4.97 -0.66 0.74
C TRP A 59 -5.21 0.82 0.96
N VAL A 60 -6.45 1.19 1.29
CA VAL A 60 -6.83 2.57 1.65
C VAL A 60 -7.56 2.54 2.98
N MET A 61 -7.18 3.46 3.88
CA MET A 61 -7.87 3.68 5.15
C MET A 61 -9.00 4.69 4.94
N LYS A 62 -10.26 4.25 5.02
CA LYS A 62 -11.42 5.14 4.83
C LYS A 62 -11.69 6.02 6.04
N GLN A 63 -11.44 5.51 7.24
CA GLN A 63 -11.62 6.17 8.52
C GLN A 63 -10.34 6.01 9.32
N TYR A 64 -9.75 7.13 9.70
CA TYR A 64 -8.52 7.14 10.46
C TYR A 64 -8.76 6.49 11.84
N ARG A 65 -7.74 5.76 12.33
CA ARG A 65 -7.67 5.06 13.64
C ARG A 65 -8.47 3.77 13.78
N PHE A 66 -9.34 3.44 12.83
CA PHE A 66 -10.06 2.17 12.84
C PHE A 66 -9.35 1.16 11.96
N LYS A 67 -8.88 0.06 12.56
CA LYS A 67 -8.15 -0.99 11.83
C LYS A 67 -9.02 -1.64 10.78
N GLU A 68 -10.29 -1.78 11.07
CA GLU A 68 -11.33 -2.37 10.24
C GLU A 68 -11.63 -1.51 9.01
N SER A 69 -11.18 -0.25 9.00
CA SER A 69 -11.41 0.69 7.91
C SER A 69 -10.39 0.59 6.78
N TRP A 70 -9.40 -0.29 6.90
CA TRP A 70 -8.52 -0.62 5.78
C TRP A 70 -9.26 -1.47 4.77
N GLU A 71 -9.46 -0.92 3.57
CA GLU A 71 -10.08 -1.61 2.44
C GLU A 71 -9.03 -1.87 1.35
N LYS A 72 -9.01 -3.09 0.82
CA LYS A 72 -8.19 -3.42 -0.34
C LYS A 72 -8.81 -2.76 -1.57
N GLN A 73 -8.06 -1.88 -2.22
CA GLN A 73 -8.49 -1.17 -3.44
C GLN A 73 -8.03 -1.89 -4.71
N PHE A 74 -6.76 -2.30 -4.75
CA PHE A 74 -6.16 -2.94 -5.92
C PHE A 74 -5.33 -4.15 -5.52
N SER A 75 -5.36 -5.16 -6.38
CA SER A 75 -4.56 -6.37 -6.28
C SER A 75 -4.19 -6.75 -7.70
N PHE A 76 -2.93 -6.60 -8.08
CA PHE A 76 -2.48 -6.94 -9.44
C PHE A 76 -1.07 -7.51 -9.44
N ASP A 77 -0.85 -8.52 -10.28
CA ASP A 77 0.47 -9.08 -10.51
C ASP A 77 1.19 -8.21 -11.55
N PRO A 78 2.36 -7.61 -11.26
CA PRO A 78 3.11 -6.80 -12.21
C PRO A 78 3.76 -7.64 -13.31
N TYR A 79 3.50 -8.96 -13.39
CA TYR A 79 3.68 -9.75 -14.61
C TYR A 79 2.69 -9.31 -15.68
N PHE A 80 2.92 -8.11 -16.20
CA PHE A 80 2.47 -7.67 -17.51
C PHE A 80 3.03 -8.65 -18.58
N PRO A 81 2.27 -8.97 -19.63
CA PRO A 81 1.98 -10.37 -19.91
C PRO A 81 2.54 -10.81 -21.27
N SER A 82 2.99 -12.07 -21.36
CA SER A 82 2.99 -12.84 -22.61
C SER A 82 1.57 -13.08 -23.17
N ARG A 83 0.55 -12.44 -22.59
CA ARG A 83 -0.88 -12.57 -22.90
C ARG A 83 -1.61 -11.23 -22.98
N TRP A 84 -0.91 -10.17 -23.36
CA TRP A 84 -1.53 -8.87 -23.62
C TRP A 84 -2.55 -9.03 -24.77
N PRO A 85 -3.85 -8.75 -24.56
CA PRO A 85 -4.81 -8.79 -25.64
C PRO A 85 -4.36 -7.82 -26.73
N SER A 86 -4.38 -8.26 -27.98
CA SER A 86 -3.85 -7.51 -29.13
C SER A 86 -4.37 -6.06 -29.18
N PHE A 87 -5.62 -5.86 -28.73
CA PHE A 87 -6.31 -4.57 -28.75
C PHE A 87 -5.74 -3.53 -27.78
N LEU A 88 -4.94 -3.93 -26.78
CA LEU A 88 -4.28 -2.99 -25.89
C LEU A 88 -2.87 -2.59 -26.37
N LYS A 89 -2.35 -3.17 -27.48
CA LYS A 89 -0.99 -2.84 -27.99
C LYS A 89 -0.97 -1.40 -28.51
N GLY A 90 -0.71 -0.45 -27.62
CA GLY A 90 -0.75 0.99 -27.92
C GLY A 90 -0.95 1.85 -26.68
N PHE A 91 -1.44 1.27 -25.57
CA PHE A 91 -1.50 2.02 -24.32
C PHE A 91 -0.09 2.16 -23.72
N PRO A 92 0.31 3.39 -23.34
CA PRO A 92 1.62 3.62 -22.74
C PRO A 92 1.75 2.80 -21.44
N LYS A 93 2.95 2.24 -21.22
CA LYS A 93 3.31 1.62 -19.94
C LYS A 93 3.10 2.66 -18.85
N VAL A 94 2.07 2.47 -18.02
CA VAL A 94 1.79 3.39 -16.91
C VAL A 94 2.88 3.17 -15.88
N LYS A 95 3.94 3.98 -15.93
CA LYS A 95 4.78 4.20 -14.77
C LYS A 95 3.91 5.04 -13.84
N CYS A 96 3.40 4.45 -12.78
CA CYS A 96 2.74 5.18 -11.71
C CYS A 96 3.79 6.10 -11.08
N ALA A 97 3.94 7.31 -11.61
CA ALA A 97 4.68 8.37 -10.95
C ALA A 97 3.75 8.95 -9.89
N GLN A 98 4.07 8.75 -8.60
CA GLN A 98 3.48 9.56 -7.54
C GLN A 98 3.88 11.01 -7.82
N LYS A 99 2.93 11.81 -8.31
CA LYS A 99 3.07 13.25 -8.38
C LYS A 99 2.59 13.79 -7.03
N ASN A 100 3.50 13.88 -6.07
CA ASN A 100 3.25 14.62 -4.83
C ASN A 100 3.24 16.11 -5.24
N GLY A 101 2.07 16.74 -5.13
CA GLY A 101 1.90 18.18 -5.25
C GLY A 101 2.01 18.86 -3.89
#